data_AF-A0A8H7DAV7-F1
#
_entry.id   AF-A0A8H7DAV7-F1
#
_cell.length_a   1.000
_cell.length_b   1.000
_cell.length_c   1.000
_cell.angle_alpha   90.00
_cell.angle_beta   90.00
_cell.angle_gamma   90.00
#
_symmetry.space_group_name_H-M   'P 1'
#
loop_
_entity.id
_entity.type
_entity.pdbx_description
1 polymer ?
#
loop_
_entity_poly.entity_id
_entity_poly.type
_entity_poly.pdbx_seq_one_letter_code
_entity_poly.pdbx_strand_id
1 'polypeptide(L)'
;MKCSLYVSNVFLPDNRGATILATPNPLAVKPVAISLRGGEPTVKPQPPLIERIGLSLMKILQREYGDEYRPNRTVQQAKAVMEEINPYIAQRDPSDAIRALKTQLKGYLDGVSPFDRKKQPNESARDWWKNFLHRDDADILAALAVKIFSSNPVSMPDERAMSTVTWINSKNRNRQDISTVSNHLAIRGHSRMGSQKEGPRKSVTVNWRDIRATIHARPNVDKDSVFTENTSSPDTTTLDPIDPANDGLDWLNDGLPDLRTTAKDEFDLATEFDIKQYLHILADSIEGMAEASDTGTSERELRSGSDRVSLKAAADSVAPKEDEWSSWGPA
;
A
#
# COMPACT_ATOMS: atom_id res chain seq x y z
N MET A 1 11.30 2.43 3.59
CA MET A 1 9.99 1.80 3.31
C MET A 1 9.26 1.17 4.52
N LYS A 2 9.61 1.48 5.79
CA LYS A 2 8.94 0.83 6.95
C LYS A 2 7.43 1.14 7.10
N CYS A 3 6.92 2.23 6.52
CA CYS A 3 5.49 2.55 6.57
C CYS A 3 4.60 1.63 5.69
N SER A 4 5.16 0.94 4.69
CA SER A 4 4.35 0.24 3.68
C SER A 4 3.58 -0.98 4.24
N LEU A 5 4.17 -1.69 5.20
CA LEU A 5 3.60 -2.93 5.76
C LEU A 5 2.36 -2.69 6.64
N TYR A 6 2.35 -1.60 7.40
CA TYR A 6 1.20 -1.27 8.24
C TYR A 6 0.03 -0.82 7.38
N VAL A 7 0.30 0.01 6.36
CA VAL A 7 -0.72 0.45 5.41
C VAL A 7 -1.36 -0.76 4.72
N SER A 8 -0.59 -1.72 4.20
CA SER A 8 -1.20 -2.89 3.54
C SER A 8 -2.07 -3.74 4.48
N ASN A 9 -1.68 -3.88 5.75
CA ASN A 9 -2.45 -4.66 6.72
C ASN A 9 -3.78 -4.02 7.10
N VAL A 10 -3.84 -2.69 7.22
CA VAL A 10 -5.08 -1.96 7.56
C VAL A 10 -6.12 -2.09 6.46
N PHE A 11 -5.65 -2.15 5.21
CA PHE A 11 -6.50 -2.26 4.03
C PHE A 11 -6.92 -3.71 3.72
N LEU A 12 -6.56 -4.68 4.56
CA LEU A 12 -7.15 -6.01 4.49
C LEU A 12 -8.56 -5.96 5.11
N PRO A 13 -9.62 -6.33 4.37
CA PRO A 13 -10.99 -6.28 4.89
C PRO A 13 -11.18 -7.06 6.20
N ASP A 14 -10.46 -8.18 6.32
CA ASP A 14 -10.51 -9.07 7.48
C ASP A 14 -9.86 -8.46 8.74
N ASN A 15 -9.03 -7.43 8.58
CA ASN A 15 -8.33 -6.74 9.67
C ASN A 15 -8.99 -5.42 10.06
N ARG A 16 -10.16 -5.11 9.50
CA ARG A 16 -10.91 -3.90 9.90
C ARG A 16 -11.31 -4.01 11.37
N GLY A 17 -10.98 -3.00 12.16
CA GLY A 17 -11.22 -3.00 13.60
C GLY A 17 -10.34 -3.97 14.39
N ALA A 18 -9.33 -4.58 13.77
CA ALA A 18 -8.37 -5.39 14.51
C ALA A 18 -7.64 -4.50 15.53
N THR A 19 -7.43 -5.03 16.74
CA THR A 19 -6.73 -4.35 17.85
C THR A 19 -5.30 -3.94 17.50
N ILE A 20 -4.74 -4.49 16.41
CA ILE A 20 -3.47 -4.06 15.83
C ILE A 20 -3.45 -2.59 15.41
N LEU A 21 -4.61 -1.98 15.14
CA LEU A 21 -4.70 -0.54 14.86
C LEU A 21 -4.42 0.30 16.10
N ALA A 22 -4.86 -0.17 17.27
CA ALA A 22 -4.58 0.48 18.56
C ALA A 22 -3.18 0.14 19.06
N THR A 23 -2.73 -1.11 18.86
CA THR A 23 -1.43 -1.61 19.32
C THR A 23 -0.72 -2.40 18.20
N PRO A 24 0.08 -1.73 17.34
CA PRO A 24 0.65 -2.32 16.11
C PRO A 24 1.51 -3.56 16.36
N ASN A 25 2.17 -3.59 17.51
CA ASN A 25 2.86 -4.76 18.00
C ASN A 25 2.85 -4.67 19.54
N PRO A 26 2.03 -5.47 20.24
CA PRO A 26 1.97 -5.44 21.69
C PRO A 26 3.29 -5.85 22.36
N LEU A 27 4.18 -6.53 21.61
CA LEU A 27 5.50 -6.94 22.07
C LEU A 27 6.60 -5.93 21.71
N ALA A 28 6.31 -4.93 20.87
CA ALA A 28 7.31 -3.92 20.53
C ALA A 28 7.46 -2.92 21.67
N VAL A 29 8.71 -2.72 22.11
CA VAL A 29 9.07 -1.60 22.96
C VAL A 29 8.77 -0.31 22.19
N LYS A 30 7.84 0.49 22.71
CA LYS A 30 7.43 1.75 22.06
C LYS A 30 8.66 2.68 21.99
N PRO A 31 9.08 3.16 20.81
CA PRO A 31 10.22 4.06 20.72
C PRO A 31 9.85 5.39 21.38
N VAL A 32 10.57 5.74 22.44
CA VAL A 32 10.42 7.02 23.15
C VAL A 32 11.28 8.06 22.43
N ALA A 33 10.64 9.02 21.77
CA ALA A 33 11.36 10.16 21.18
C ALA A 33 11.62 11.19 22.29
N ILE A 34 12.88 11.30 22.72
CA ILE A 34 13.32 12.28 23.70
C ILE A 34 13.80 13.52 22.93
N SER A 35 13.15 14.67 23.14
CA SER A 35 13.62 15.95 22.63
C SER A 35 14.11 16.82 23.79
N LEU A 36 15.34 17.33 23.69
CA LEU A 36 15.85 18.35 24.60
C LEU A 36 15.44 19.73 24.07
N ARG A 37 14.45 20.36 24.69
CA ARG A 37 14.15 21.79 24.50
C ARG A 37 14.34 22.49 25.84
N GLY A 38 15.34 23.37 25.94
CA GLY A 38 15.60 24.14 27.16
C GLY A 38 16.32 23.38 28.27
N GLY A 39 17.01 22.28 27.98
CA GLY A 39 17.78 21.50 28.96
C GLY A 39 16.97 20.41 29.68
N GLU A 40 15.64 20.42 29.58
CA GLU A 40 14.80 19.34 30.09
C GLU A 40 14.44 18.33 28.97
N PRO A 41 14.54 17.02 29.25
CA PRO A 41 14.11 15.99 28.31
C PRO A 41 12.58 15.90 28.29
N THR A 42 11.95 16.30 27.19
CA THR A 42 10.52 16.07 26.96
C THR A 42 10.31 14.82 26.10
N VAL A 43 9.43 13.93 26.56
CA VAL A 43 8.98 12.77 25.79
C VAL A 43 7.84 13.20 24.87
N LYS A 44 8.01 13.06 23.55
CA LYS A 44 6.90 13.25 22.61
C LYS A 44 6.16 11.93 22.42
N PRO A 45 4.84 11.85 22.69
CA PRO A 45 4.07 10.66 22.36
C PRO A 45 4.12 10.45 20.85
N GLN A 46 4.19 9.19 20.40
CA GLN A 46 4.05 8.90 18.98
C GLN A 46 2.61 9.13 18.56
N PRO A 47 2.38 9.69 17.35
CA PRO A 47 1.03 9.80 16.82
C PRO A 47 0.40 8.41 16.68
N PRO A 48 -0.93 8.29 16.89
CA PRO A 48 -1.64 7.03 16.70
C PRO A 48 -1.41 6.47 15.29
N LEU A 49 -1.41 5.14 15.16
CA LEU A 49 -1.05 4.46 13.91
C LEU A 49 -1.92 4.92 12.73
N ILE A 50 -3.20 5.14 12.99
CA ILE A 50 -4.19 5.63 12.03
C ILE A 50 -3.84 6.99 11.42
N GLU A 51 -3.31 7.92 12.23
CA GLU A 51 -2.85 9.23 11.74
C GLU A 51 -1.66 9.03 10.81
N ARG A 52 -0.71 8.15 11.19
CA ARG A 52 0.43 7.80 10.34
C ARG A 52 0.01 7.16 9.02
N ILE A 53 -1.07 6.38 9.02
CA ILE A 53 -1.65 5.79 7.81
C ILE A 53 -2.31 6.88 6.97
N GLY A 54 -3.16 7.73 7.56
CA GLY A 54 -3.78 8.86 6.88
C GLY A 54 -2.74 9.77 6.21
N LEU A 55 -1.67 10.12 6.93
CA LEU A 55 -0.54 10.87 6.40
C LEU A 55 0.18 10.16 5.26
N SER A 56 0.32 8.83 5.34
CA SER A 56 0.94 8.04 4.28
C SER A 56 0.06 8.02 3.03
N LEU A 57 -1.26 7.90 3.18
CA LEU A 57 -2.23 7.95 2.08
C LEU A 57 -2.27 9.34 1.44
N MET A 58 -2.26 10.41 2.23
CA MET A 58 -2.17 11.77 1.72
C MET A 58 -0.89 11.98 0.91
N LYS A 59 0.25 11.45 1.35
CA LYS A 59 1.50 11.52 0.57
C LYS A 59 1.45 10.73 -0.72
N ILE A 60 0.76 9.58 -0.75
CA ILE A 60 0.55 8.82 -1.98
C ILE A 60 -0.36 9.66 -2.91
N LEU A 61 -1.48 10.16 -2.41
CA LEU A 61 -2.41 11.00 -3.17
C LEU A 61 -1.70 12.25 -3.73
N GLN A 62 -0.92 12.95 -2.90
CA GLN A 62 -0.12 14.09 -3.33
C GLN A 62 0.87 13.72 -4.44
N ARG A 63 1.45 12.52 -4.43
CA ARG A 63 2.32 12.06 -5.52
C ARG A 63 1.55 11.71 -6.79
N GLU A 64 0.30 11.25 -6.68
CA GLU A 64 -0.56 11.07 -7.85
C GLU A 64 -0.80 12.43 -8.53
N TYR A 65 -1.10 13.47 -7.76
CA TYR A 65 -1.38 14.83 -8.26
C TYR A 65 -0.14 15.69 -8.55
N GLY A 66 0.91 15.55 -7.77
CA GLY A 66 1.91 16.60 -7.56
C GLY A 66 2.90 16.85 -8.70
N ASP A 67 3.09 15.88 -9.59
CA ASP A 67 3.90 16.12 -10.79
C ASP A 67 3.12 16.87 -11.88
N GLU A 68 1.79 16.78 -11.84
CA GLU A 68 0.90 17.28 -12.88
C GLU A 68 0.40 18.70 -12.62
N TYR A 69 0.14 19.04 -11.36
CA TYR A 69 -0.37 20.35 -10.93
C TYR A 69 0.76 21.35 -10.61
N ARG A 70 1.90 21.23 -11.31
CA ARG A 70 3.00 22.19 -11.21
C ARG A 70 2.58 23.56 -11.75
N PRO A 71 3.16 24.67 -11.25
CA PRO A 71 2.70 26.03 -11.55
C PRO A 71 2.75 26.45 -13.01
N ASN A 72 3.47 25.69 -13.85
CA ASN A 72 3.58 25.95 -15.29
C ASN A 72 2.56 25.17 -16.15
N ARG A 73 1.67 24.35 -15.57
CA ARG A 73 0.66 23.58 -16.30
C ARG A 73 -0.75 24.11 -16.05
N THR A 74 -1.54 24.14 -17.12
CA THR A 74 -2.98 24.43 -16.99
C THR A 74 -3.71 23.25 -16.35
N VAL A 75 -4.78 23.52 -15.60
CA VAL A 75 -5.60 22.49 -14.94
C VAL A 75 -6.10 21.44 -15.94
N GLN A 76 -6.46 21.86 -17.16
CA GLN A 76 -6.92 20.94 -18.21
C GLN A 76 -5.81 19.98 -18.69
N GLN A 77 -4.58 20.47 -18.85
CA GLN A 77 -3.44 19.62 -19.19
C GLN A 77 -3.11 18.65 -18.06
N ALA A 78 -3.09 19.14 -16.82
CA ALA A 78 -2.87 18.29 -15.65
C ALA A 78 -3.93 17.19 -15.54
N LYS A 79 -5.21 17.52 -15.80
CA LYS A 79 -6.30 16.55 -15.82
C LYS A 79 -6.17 15.53 -16.96
N ALA A 80 -5.77 15.95 -18.16
CA ALA A 80 -5.58 15.05 -19.29
C ALA A 80 -4.44 14.03 -19.03
N VAL A 81 -3.34 14.46 -18.43
CA VAL A 81 -2.25 13.55 -18.05
C VAL A 81 -2.67 12.67 -16.87
N MET A 82 -3.44 13.22 -15.91
CA MET A 82 -3.98 12.42 -14.82
C MET A 82 -4.92 11.32 -15.30
N GLU A 83 -5.73 11.60 -16.32
CA GLU A 83 -6.62 10.61 -16.96
C GLU A 83 -5.81 9.44 -17.54
N GLU A 84 -4.62 9.71 -18.09
CA GLU A 84 -3.69 8.70 -18.60
C GLU A 84 -3.04 7.88 -17.46
N ILE A 85 -2.62 8.54 -16.38
CA ILE A 85 -1.92 7.89 -15.26
C ILE A 85 -2.88 7.11 -14.35
N ASN A 86 -3.99 7.74 -13.96
CA ASN A 86 -4.97 7.21 -13.03
C ASN A 86 -6.39 7.77 -13.32
N PRO A 87 -7.15 7.13 -14.22
CA PRO A 87 -8.47 7.64 -14.65
C PRO A 87 -9.52 7.67 -13.52
N TYR A 88 -9.31 6.91 -12.45
CA TYR A 88 -10.25 6.87 -11.31
C TYR A 88 -10.14 8.12 -10.42
N ILE A 89 -8.94 8.69 -10.30
CA ILE A 89 -8.69 9.87 -9.45
C ILE A 89 -8.81 11.17 -10.28
N ALA A 90 -8.57 11.10 -11.59
CA ALA A 90 -8.62 12.23 -12.52
C ALA A 90 -9.96 13.00 -12.52
N GLN A 91 -11.05 12.36 -12.10
CA GLN A 91 -12.38 12.95 -12.08
C GLN A 91 -12.54 14.01 -10.99
N ARG A 92 -11.72 13.98 -9.92
CA ARG A 92 -11.80 14.88 -8.78
C ARG A 92 -10.68 15.89 -8.74
N ASP A 93 -11.01 17.10 -8.31
CA ASP A 93 -10.03 18.11 -7.96
C ASP A 93 -9.24 17.68 -6.71
N PRO A 94 -7.97 18.12 -6.54
CA PRO A 94 -7.12 17.67 -5.44
C PRO A 94 -7.74 17.91 -4.05
N SER A 95 -8.37 19.07 -3.85
CA SER A 95 -9.03 19.44 -2.58
C SER A 95 -10.24 18.54 -2.27
N ASP A 96 -11.05 18.25 -3.29
CA ASP A 96 -12.18 17.31 -3.18
C ASP A 96 -11.72 15.88 -2.95
N ALA A 97 -10.61 15.46 -3.57
CA ALA A 97 -10.02 14.14 -3.35
C ALA A 97 -9.48 13.99 -1.92
N ILE A 98 -8.89 15.04 -1.32
CA ILE A 98 -8.48 15.02 0.10
C ILE A 98 -9.70 14.87 1.01
N ARG A 99 -10.78 15.64 0.75
CA ARG A 99 -12.03 15.54 1.53
C ARG A 99 -12.65 14.15 1.41
N ALA A 100 -12.74 13.63 0.18
CA ALA A 100 -13.25 12.30 -0.11
C ALA A 100 -12.41 11.23 0.60
N LEU A 101 -11.07 11.28 0.49
CA LEU A 101 -10.18 10.33 1.15
C LEU A 101 -10.43 10.25 2.67
N LYS A 102 -10.63 11.39 3.33
CA LYS A 102 -10.92 11.42 4.78
C LYS A 102 -12.24 10.75 5.10
N THR A 103 -13.31 11.14 4.40
CA THR A 103 -14.65 10.58 4.60
C THR A 103 -14.66 9.08 4.33
N GLN A 104 -14.04 8.65 3.22
CA GLN A 104 -13.95 7.25 2.82
C GLN A 104 -13.11 6.43 3.78
N LEU A 105 -11.98 6.95 4.27
CA LEU A 105 -11.14 6.27 5.26
C LEU A 105 -11.90 6.06 6.56
N LYS A 106 -12.63 7.09 7.04
CA LYS A 106 -13.49 6.97 8.22
C LYS A 106 -14.58 5.92 8.02
N GLY A 107 -15.34 6.03 6.92
CA GLY A 107 -16.36 5.03 6.57
C GLY A 107 -15.81 3.61 6.46
N TYR A 108 -14.60 3.45 5.93
CA TYR A 108 -13.91 2.15 5.88
C TYR A 108 -13.58 1.63 7.27
N LEU A 109 -13.08 2.46 8.17
CA LEU A 109 -12.73 2.04 9.54
C LEU A 109 -13.98 1.68 10.36
N ASP A 110 -15.05 2.45 10.19
CA ASP A 110 -16.34 2.23 10.84
C ASP A 110 -17.12 1.05 10.21
N GLY A 111 -16.66 0.57 9.05
CA GLY A 111 -17.30 -0.52 8.30
C GLY A 111 -18.68 -0.15 7.74
N VAL A 112 -18.89 1.13 7.45
CA VAL A 112 -20.12 1.65 6.84
C VAL A 112 -20.16 1.24 5.35
N SER A 113 -21.36 1.07 4.79
CA SER A 113 -21.55 0.91 3.35
C SER A 113 -20.77 1.99 2.58
N PRO A 114 -20.00 1.64 1.53
CA PRO A 114 -20.01 0.36 0.83
C PRO A 114 -19.03 -0.68 1.39
N PHE A 115 -18.27 -0.32 2.42
CA PHE A 115 -17.15 -1.12 2.91
C PHE A 115 -17.59 -2.36 3.70
N ASP A 116 -18.84 -2.44 4.14
CA ASP A 116 -19.45 -3.57 4.87
C ASP A 116 -19.44 -4.91 4.10
N ARG A 117 -19.21 -4.87 2.78
CA ARG A 117 -19.07 -6.06 1.93
C ARG A 117 -17.98 -7.03 2.43
N LYS A 118 -18.37 -8.28 2.68
CA LYS A 118 -17.44 -9.39 2.97
C LYS A 118 -16.62 -9.79 1.75
N LYS A 119 -15.34 -10.11 1.97
CA LYS A 119 -14.42 -10.63 0.95
C LYS A 119 -14.73 -12.09 0.65
N GLN A 120 -14.72 -12.46 -0.64
CA GLN A 120 -14.96 -13.85 -1.04
C GLN A 120 -13.70 -14.72 -0.82
N PRO A 121 -13.83 -16.03 -0.55
CA PRO A 121 -12.67 -16.90 -0.27
C PRO A 121 -11.63 -16.99 -1.39
N ASN A 122 -12.08 -16.83 -2.65
CA ASN A 122 -11.24 -16.87 -3.85
C ASN A 122 -10.81 -15.48 -4.35
N GLU A 123 -11.20 -14.42 -3.65
CA GLU A 123 -10.92 -13.04 -4.04
C GLU A 123 -9.64 -12.55 -3.35
N SER A 124 -8.71 -11.99 -4.11
CA SER A 124 -7.53 -11.33 -3.52
C SER A 124 -7.93 -10.00 -2.87
N ALA A 125 -7.14 -9.47 -1.93
CA ALA A 125 -7.43 -8.15 -1.35
C ALA A 125 -7.49 -7.05 -2.43
N ARG A 126 -6.60 -7.12 -3.43
CA ARG A 126 -6.61 -6.22 -4.57
C ARG A 126 -7.92 -6.32 -5.35
N ASP A 127 -8.40 -7.53 -5.62
CA ASP A 127 -9.63 -7.73 -6.38
C ASP A 127 -10.86 -7.28 -5.58
N TRP A 128 -10.86 -7.46 -4.25
CA TRP A 128 -11.87 -6.88 -3.38
C TRP A 128 -11.95 -5.36 -3.56
N TRP A 129 -10.81 -4.66 -3.50
CA TRP A 129 -10.76 -3.21 -3.69
C TRP A 129 -11.19 -2.74 -5.08
N LYS A 130 -10.94 -3.53 -6.14
CA LYS A 130 -11.40 -3.17 -7.50
C LYS A 130 -12.92 -3.02 -7.62
N ASN A 131 -13.71 -3.69 -6.77
CA ASN A 131 -15.17 -3.57 -6.79
C ASN A 131 -15.69 -2.18 -6.39
N PHE A 132 -14.83 -1.34 -5.81
CA PHE A 132 -15.17 -0.01 -5.32
C PHE A 132 -14.69 1.14 -6.22
N LEU A 133 -13.91 0.83 -7.27
CA LEU A 133 -13.31 1.85 -8.15
C LEU A 133 -14.33 2.72 -8.90
N HIS A 134 -15.57 2.23 -9.06
CA HIS A 134 -16.64 2.93 -9.78
C HIS A 134 -17.72 3.47 -8.83
N ARG A 135 -17.43 3.56 -7.52
CA ARG A 135 -18.39 4.08 -6.54
C ARG A 135 -17.90 5.41 -5.99
N ASP A 136 -18.72 6.44 -6.10
CA ASP A 136 -18.36 7.80 -5.67
C ASP A 136 -18.09 7.91 -4.15
N ASP A 137 -18.61 6.95 -3.37
CA ASP A 137 -18.42 6.85 -1.92
C ASP A 137 -17.17 6.03 -1.51
N ALA A 138 -16.37 5.53 -2.46
CA ALA A 138 -15.17 4.74 -2.17
C ALA A 138 -14.03 4.81 -3.22
N ASP A 139 -14.23 5.51 -4.33
CA ASP A 139 -13.32 5.63 -5.48
C ASP A 139 -11.87 5.96 -5.11
N ILE A 140 -11.63 7.05 -4.38
CA ILE A 140 -10.28 7.54 -4.05
C ILE A 140 -9.55 6.54 -3.15
N LEU A 141 -10.19 6.09 -2.07
CA LEU A 141 -9.61 5.10 -1.16
C LEU A 141 -9.34 3.78 -1.88
N ALA A 142 -10.25 3.34 -2.75
CA ALA A 142 -10.11 2.13 -3.54
C ALA A 142 -8.96 2.22 -4.55
N ALA A 143 -8.83 3.34 -5.26
CA ALA A 143 -7.74 3.57 -6.20
C ALA A 143 -6.37 3.49 -5.50
N LEU A 144 -6.24 4.16 -4.34
CA LEU A 144 -5.03 4.09 -3.53
C LEU A 144 -4.77 2.67 -3.01
N ALA A 145 -5.80 1.97 -2.51
CA ALA A 145 -5.67 0.60 -2.02
C ALA A 145 -5.21 -0.37 -3.11
N VAL A 146 -5.80 -0.30 -4.31
CA VAL A 146 -5.39 -1.09 -5.47
C VAL A 146 -3.93 -0.80 -5.81
N LYS A 147 -3.48 0.45 -5.75
CA LYS A 147 -2.08 0.82 -5.97
C LYS A 147 -1.16 0.22 -4.91
N ILE A 148 -1.52 0.32 -3.62
CA ILE A 148 -0.76 -0.27 -2.51
C ILE A 148 -0.63 -1.79 -2.69
N PHE A 149 -1.72 -2.51 -2.98
CA PHE A 149 -1.68 -3.96 -3.21
C PHE A 149 -1.08 -4.37 -4.55
N SER A 150 -0.86 -3.44 -5.46
CA SER A 150 -0.09 -3.69 -6.69
C SER A 150 1.42 -3.55 -6.46
N SER A 151 1.85 -2.92 -5.35
CA SER A 151 3.25 -2.89 -4.96
C SER A 151 3.66 -4.22 -4.31
N ASN A 152 4.82 -4.74 -4.70
CA ASN A 152 5.38 -5.93 -4.07
C ASN A 152 6.22 -5.49 -2.86
N PRO A 153 5.87 -5.87 -1.63
CA PRO A 153 6.63 -5.48 -0.44
C PRO A 153 7.95 -6.27 -0.30
N VAL A 154 8.15 -7.32 -1.10
CA VAL A 154 9.32 -8.20 -1.04
C VAL A 154 10.30 -7.80 -2.14
N SER A 155 11.59 -7.72 -1.83
CA SER A 155 12.70 -7.51 -2.79
C SER A 155 12.96 -8.71 -3.70
N MET A 156 12.38 -9.87 -3.39
CA MET A 156 12.61 -11.12 -4.13
C MET A 156 12.36 -11.04 -5.65
N PRO A 157 11.34 -10.32 -6.17
CA PRO A 157 11.21 -10.11 -7.61
C PRO A 157 12.46 -9.43 -8.21
N ASP A 158 13.01 -8.44 -7.51
CA ASP A 158 14.23 -7.74 -7.90
C ASP A 158 15.46 -8.64 -7.76
N GLU A 159 15.54 -9.45 -6.70
CA GLU A 159 16.61 -10.45 -6.53
C GLU A 159 16.59 -11.51 -7.65
N ARG A 160 15.40 -11.96 -8.06
CA ARG A 160 15.23 -12.89 -9.20
C ARG A 160 15.60 -12.22 -10.53
N ALA A 161 15.32 -10.92 -10.66
CA ALA A 161 15.77 -10.13 -11.80
C ALA A 161 17.29 -10.02 -11.81
N MET A 162 17.92 -9.72 -10.67
CA MET A 162 19.37 -9.67 -10.53
C MET A 162 20.04 -11.02 -10.78
N SER A 163 19.48 -12.12 -10.28
CA SER A 163 19.96 -13.48 -10.60
C SER A 163 19.87 -13.76 -12.11
N THR A 164 18.82 -13.28 -12.77
CA THR A 164 18.71 -13.36 -14.23
C THR A 164 19.78 -12.52 -14.92
N VAL A 165 20.05 -11.31 -14.43
CA VAL A 165 21.12 -10.44 -14.93
C VAL A 165 22.48 -11.14 -14.78
N THR A 166 22.79 -11.71 -13.63
CA THR A 166 24.03 -12.48 -13.41
C THR A 166 24.15 -13.67 -14.36
N TRP A 167 23.05 -14.39 -14.62
CA TRP A 167 23.05 -15.50 -15.57
C TRP A 167 23.27 -15.04 -17.02
N ILE A 168 22.61 -13.96 -17.43
CA ILE A 168 22.76 -13.36 -18.76
C ILE A 168 24.20 -12.85 -18.94
N ASN A 169 24.72 -12.18 -17.90
CA ASN A 169 26.04 -11.57 -17.85
C ASN A 169 27.11 -12.52 -17.25
N SER A 170 27.01 -13.82 -17.54
CA SER A 170 27.99 -14.82 -17.12
C SER A 170 29.41 -14.46 -17.58
N LYS A 171 30.45 -15.06 -16.98
CA LYS A 171 31.86 -14.77 -17.28
C LYS A 171 32.21 -14.77 -18.78
N ASN A 172 31.58 -15.67 -19.56
CA ASN A 172 31.81 -15.79 -21.00
C ASN A 172 31.00 -14.77 -21.84
N ARG A 173 30.06 -14.05 -21.23
CA ARG A 173 29.16 -13.07 -21.85
C ARG A 173 29.25 -11.68 -21.20
N ASN A 174 30.33 -11.40 -20.47
CA ASN A 174 30.48 -10.20 -19.64
C ASN A 174 30.66 -8.88 -20.42
N ARG A 175 30.73 -8.93 -21.75
CA ARG A 175 30.88 -7.78 -22.66
C ARG A 175 29.56 -7.32 -23.27
N GLN A 176 28.43 -7.72 -22.68
CA GLN A 176 27.13 -7.23 -23.13
C GLN A 176 26.92 -5.79 -22.70
N ASP A 177 26.36 -4.99 -23.58
CA ASP A 177 25.93 -3.64 -23.24
C ASP A 177 24.76 -3.69 -22.24
N ILE A 178 24.69 -2.72 -21.34
CA ILE A 178 23.65 -2.61 -20.31
C ILE A 178 22.26 -2.56 -20.96
N SER A 179 22.17 -1.89 -22.12
CA SER A 179 20.93 -1.84 -22.92
C SER A 179 20.45 -3.24 -23.34
N THR A 180 21.37 -4.13 -23.72
CA THR A 180 21.07 -5.49 -24.15
C THR A 180 20.59 -6.35 -22.99
N VAL A 181 21.24 -6.23 -21.83
CA VAL A 181 20.84 -6.93 -20.60
C VAL A 181 19.44 -6.48 -20.16
N SER A 182 19.18 -5.18 -20.18
CA SER A 182 17.87 -4.59 -19.87
C SER A 182 16.78 -5.10 -20.82
N ASN A 183 17.05 -5.08 -22.13
CA ASN A 183 16.11 -5.59 -23.14
C ASN A 183 15.82 -7.09 -22.96
N HIS A 184 16.83 -7.90 -22.64
CA HIS A 184 16.62 -9.32 -22.33
C HIS A 184 15.74 -9.51 -21.09
N LEU A 185 15.94 -8.70 -20.05
CA LEU A 185 15.13 -8.76 -18.84
C LEU A 185 13.67 -8.38 -19.16
N ALA A 186 13.45 -7.34 -19.96
CA ALA A 186 12.13 -6.90 -20.40
C ALA A 186 11.41 -7.98 -21.24
N ILE A 187 12.08 -8.54 -22.25
CA ILE A 187 11.54 -9.63 -23.08
C ILE A 187 11.18 -10.84 -22.21
N ARG A 188 12.08 -11.25 -21.30
CA ARG A 188 11.82 -12.39 -20.41
C ARG A 188 10.66 -12.12 -19.45
N GLY A 189 10.59 -10.90 -18.91
CA GLY A 189 9.48 -10.45 -18.08
C GLY A 189 8.15 -10.52 -18.84
N HIS A 190 8.11 -9.98 -20.06
CA HIS A 190 6.94 -10.01 -20.92
C HIS A 190 6.48 -11.44 -21.26
N SER A 191 7.39 -12.30 -21.70
CA SER A 191 7.08 -13.71 -21.99
C SER A 191 6.52 -14.44 -20.77
N ARG A 192 7.02 -14.16 -19.56
CA ARG A 192 6.49 -14.74 -18.32
C ARG A 192 5.08 -14.25 -18.00
N MET A 193 4.79 -12.97 -18.22
CA MET A 193 3.44 -12.42 -18.02
C MET A 193 2.43 -13.02 -19.00
N GLY A 194 2.81 -13.19 -20.27
CA GLY A 194 1.94 -13.80 -21.29
C GLY A 194 1.68 -15.30 -21.11
N SER A 195 2.63 -16.02 -20.51
CA SER A 195 2.56 -17.48 -20.33
C SER A 195 1.71 -17.93 -19.13
N GLN A 196 1.22 -17.01 -18.29
CA GLN A 196 0.46 -17.36 -17.09
C GLN A 196 -0.96 -17.93 -17.34
N LYS A 197 -1.35 -18.15 -18.59
CA LYS A 197 -2.58 -18.89 -18.93
C LYS A 197 -2.41 -20.41 -18.87
N GLU A 198 -1.19 -20.93 -18.88
CA GLU A 198 -0.95 -22.34 -18.59
C GLU A 198 -1.09 -22.53 -17.08
N GLY A 199 -2.04 -23.36 -16.66
CA GLY A 199 -2.29 -23.64 -15.24
C GLY A 199 -1.00 -23.96 -14.48
N PRO A 200 -0.98 -23.80 -13.15
CA PRO A 200 0.24 -23.94 -12.34
C PRO A 200 0.92 -25.24 -12.72
N ARG A 201 2.13 -25.13 -13.31
CA ARG A 201 2.96 -26.30 -13.57
C ARG A 201 3.10 -26.98 -12.23
N LYS A 202 2.52 -28.18 -12.09
CA LYS A 202 2.60 -28.97 -10.86
C LYS A 202 4.08 -29.05 -10.56
N SER A 203 4.52 -28.35 -9.51
CA SER A 203 5.89 -28.50 -9.04
C SER A 203 6.09 -29.99 -8.90
N VAL A 204 7.15 -30.52 -9.49
CA VAL A 204 7.50 -31.93 -9.32
C VAL A 204 8.00 -32.08 -7.88
N THR A 205 7.06 -32.01 -6.94
CA THR A 205 7.28 -32.33 -5.54
C THR A 205 7.29 -33.83 -5.50
N VAL A 206 8.46 -34.40 -5.77
CA VAL A 206 8.73 -35.79 -5.44
C VAL A 206 8.65 -35.88 -3.92
N ASN A 207 7.78 -36.75 -3.42
CA ASN A 207 7.79 -37.05 -1.98
C ASN A 207 9.17 -37.63 -1.64
N TRP A 208 9.82 -37.12 -0.58
CA TRP A 208 11.18 -37.56 -0.20
C TRP A 208 11.28 -39.08 -0.01
N ARG A 209 10.19 -39.73 0.42
CA ARG A 209 10.11 -41.19 0.54
C ARG A 209 10.26 -41.91 -0.80
N ASP A 210 9.80 -41.30 -1.87
CA ASP A 210 9.79 -41.87 -3.22
C ASP A 210 10.95 -41.35 -4.07
N ILE A 211 11.90 -40.60 -3.48
CA ILE A 211 13.00 -40.01 -4.24
C ILE A 211 13.89 -41.09 -4.87
N ARG A 212 14.14 -42.21 -4.18
CA ARG A 212 14.89 -43.34 -4.73
C ARG A 212 14.13 -44.03 -5.84
N ALA A 213 12.83 -44.25 -5.66
CA ALA A 213 11.98 -44.84 -6.69
C ALA A 213 11.94 -43.94 -7.94
N THR A 214 11.89 -42.62 -7.75
CA THR A 214 11.86 -41.64 -8.84
C THR A 214 13.21 -41.52 -9.55
N ILE A 215 14.32 -41.58 -8.82
CA ILE A 215 15.68 -41.57 -9.40
C ILE A 215 15.94 -42.86 -10.21
N HIS A 216 15.44 -43.99 -9.75
CA HIS A 216 15.66 -45.30 -10.39
C HIS A 216 14.57 -45.71 -11.37
N ALA A 217 13.41 -45.05 -11.37
CA ALA A 217 12.41 -45.17 -12.41
C ALA A 217 13.02 -44.59 -13.69
N ARG A 218 13.56 -45.47 -14.53
CA ARG A 218 13.95 -45.10 -15.89
C ARG A 218 12.70 -44.51 -16.54
N PRO A 219 12.71 -43.23 -16.97
CA PRO A 219 11.62 -42.74 -17.76
C PRO A 219 11.53 -43.64 -19.00
N ASN A 220 10.40 -44.30 -19.21
CA ASN A 220 10.06 -44.79 -20.53
C ASN A 220 9.87 -43.54 -21.37
N VAL A 221 10.97 -43.06 -21.95
CA VAL A 221 10.95 -41.98 -22.92
C VAL A 221 10.31 -42.59 -24.16
N ASP A 222 9.01 -42.35 -24.31
CA ASP A 222 8.35 -42.48 -25.61
C ASP A 222 9.19 -41.66 -26.61
N LYS A 223 9.67 -42.36 -27.65
CA LYS A 223 10.74 -41.91 -28.56
C LYS A 223 10.42 -40.68 -29.43
N ASP A 224 9.30 -40.02 -29.23
CA ASP A 224 8.81 -38.97 -30.14
C ASP A 224 8.96 -37.54 -29.61
N SER A 225 9.50 -37.35 -28.40
CA SER A 225 9.76 -36.01 -27.85
C SER A 225 11.21 -35.60 -28.04
N VAL A 226 11.51 -34.99 -29.20
CA VAL A 226 12.76 -34.26 -29.45
C VAL A 226 12.85 -33.05 -28.52
N PHE A 227 13.58 -33.18 -27.41
CA PHE A 227 13.96 -32.05 -26.56
C PHE A 227 15.47 -32.05 -26.34
N THR A 228 16.13 -31.04 -26.91
CA THR A 228 17.54 -30.69 -26.69
C THR A 228 17.76 -30.24 -25.25
N GLU A 229 18.44 -31.08 -24.47
CA GLU A 229 18.80 -30.81 -23.08
C GLU A 229 20.26 -30.35 -23.01
N ASN A 230 20.48 -29.04 -22.77
CA ASN A 230 21.78 -28.48 -22.45
C ASN A 230 21.83 -28.19 -20.94
N THR A 231 22.32 -29.17 -20.18
CA THR A 231 22.59 -29.03 -18.75
C THR A 231 24.09 -29.15 -18.51
N SER A 232 24.75 -28.01 -18.38
CA SER A 232 26.12 -27.93 -17.88
C SER A 232 26.15 -26.99 -16.68
N SER A 233 26.23 -27.58 -15.49
CA SER A 233 26.87 -26.96 -14.31
C SER A 233 28.34 -26.68 -14.66
N PRO A 234 28.96 -25.58 -14.20
CA PRO A 234 29.56 -25.65 -12.86
C PRO A 234 29.74 -24.31 -12.10
N ASP A 235 30.15 -24.50 -10.84
CA ASP A 235 31.25 -23.85 -10.14
C ASP A 235 30.99 -22.75 -9.11
N THR A 236 31.36 -23.11 -7.88
CA THR A 236 31.44 -22.30 -6.68
C THR A 236 32.67 -21.40 -6.80
N THR A 237 32.49 -20.11 -7.08
CA THR A 237 33.60 -19.15 -7.08
C THR A 237 33.45 -18.11 -5.98
N THR A 238 34.50 -18.04 -5.19
CA THR A 238 34.81 -17.09 -4.12
C THR A 238 34.71 -15.65 -4.64
N LEU A 239 33.95 -14.81 -3.95
CA LEU A 239 33.80 -13.39 -4.27
C LEU A 239 35.05 -12.62 -3.84
N ASP A 240 35.68 -11.92 -4.79
CA ASP A 240 36.76 -10.96 -4.49
C ASP A 240 36.19 -9.67 -3.85
N PRO A 241 36.97 -8.95 -3.03
CA PRO A 241 36.52 -7.75 -2.32
C PRO A 241 36.26 -6.58 -3.28
N ILE A 242 35.09 -5.97 -3.16
CA ILE A 242 34.69 -4.76 -3.90
C ILE A 242 35.51 -3.57 -3.39
N ASP A 243 36.17 -2.86 -4.31
CA ASP A 243 36.91 -1.62 -4.06
C ASP A 243 35.93 -0.45 -3.79
N PRO A 244 35.90 0.13 -2.57
CA PRO A 244 34.97 1.20 -2.21
C PRO A 244 35.31 2.57 -2.82
N ALA A 245 36.41 2.71 -3.58
CA ALA A 245 36.84 4.00 -4.11
C ALA A 245 36.15 4.43 -5.42
N ASN A 246 35.25 3.62 -5.99
CA ASN A 246 34.62 3.90 -7.28
C ASN A 246 33.09 3.76 -7.22
N ASP A 247 32.46 4.53 -6.33
CA ASP A 247 31.00 4.59 -6.22
C ASP A 247 30.44 5.67 -7.16
N GLY A 248 29.91 5.25 -8.31
CA GLY A 248 29.38 6.11 -9.38
C GLY A 248 28.01 6.72 -9.08
N LEU A 249 27.79 7.18 -7.85
CA LEU A 249 26.52 7.71 -7.33
C LEU A 249 26.49 9.24 -7.17
N ASP A 250 27.51 9.95 -7.66
CA ASP A 250 27.64 11.42 -7.54
C ASP A 250 26.54 12.21 -8.29
N TRP A 251 25.83 11.60 -9.24
CA TRP A 251 24.74 12.26 -9.97
C TRP A 251 23.46 12.47 -9.14
N LEU A 252 23.36 11.87 -7.94
CA LEU A 252 22.20 12.07 -7.04
C LEU A 252 22.27 13.36 -6.21
N ASN A 253 23.39 14.09 -6.24
CA ASN A 253 23.63 15.28 -5.41
C ASN A 253 23.44 16.63 -6.13
N ASP A 254 23.12 16.64 -7.42
CA ASP A 254 22.95 17.89 -8.18
C ASP A 254 21.52 18.48 -8.02
N GLY A 255 21.37 19.27 -6.95
CA GLY A 255 20.74 20.61 -7.00
C GLY A 255 19.23 20.71 -7.28
N LEU A 256 18.41 20.74 -6.22
CA LEU A 256 17.07 21.33 -6.28
C LEU A 256 17.18 22.87 -6.30
N PRO A 257 16.57 23.59 -7.26
CA PRO A 257 16.55 25.05 -7.24
C PRO A 257 15.54 25.59 -6.22
N ASP A 258 15.94 26.66 -5.54
CA ASP A 258 15.16 27.40 -4.54
C ASP A 258 14.19 28.37 -5.24
N LEU A 259 12.89 28.27 -4.93
CA LEU A 259 11.83 29.08 -5.55
C LEU A 259 11.02 29.80 -4.47
N ARG A 260 11.39 31.05 -4.22
CA ARG A 260 10.54 32.05 -3.57
C ARG A 260 10.45 33.24 -4.49
N THR A 261 9.30 33.46 -5.15
CA THR A 261 8.57 34.74 -5.18
C THR A 261 7.33 34.74 -6.09
N THR A 262 6.18 35.01 -5.45
CA THR A 262 5.08 35.93 -5.82
C THR A 262 3.97 35.57 -6.84
N ALA A 263 2.75 35.69 -6.30
CA ALA A 263 1.54 36.36 -6.82
C ALA A 263 0.37 35.51 -7.34
N LYS A 264 -0.47 35.08 -6.37
CA LYS A 264 -1.94 34.94 -6.38
C LYS A 264 -2.66 34.94 -7.75
N ASP A 265 -2.47 33.87 -8.50
CA ASP A 265 -3.47 33.14 -9.33
C ASP A 265 -3.02 31.67 -9.52
N GLU A 266 -2.14 31.20 -8.63
CA GLU A 266 -1.32 30.01 -8.75
C GLU A 266 -1.78 28.99 -7.70
N PHE A 267 -2.09 27.77 -8.14
CA PHE A 267 -2.47 26.66 -7.28
C PHE A 267 -1.24 26.15 -6.55
N ASP A 268 -0.96 26.69 -5.36
CA ASP A 268 0.20 26.30 -4.55
C ASP A 268 -0.10 25.02 -3.76
N LEU A 269 0.22 23.88 -4.37
CA LEU A 269 0.17 22.55 -3.77
C LEU A 269 0.87 22.47 -2.40
N ALA A 270 1.89 23.29 -2.13
CA ALA A 270 2.59 23.26 -0.85
C ALA A 270 1.73 23.85 0.28
N THR A 271 0.85 24.81 -0.03
CA THR A 271 -0.10 25.38 0.94
C THR A 271 -1.37 24.54 1.07
N GLU A 272 -1.92 24.02 -0.03
CA GLU A 272 -3.13 23.19 0.03
C GLU A 272 -2.88 21.79 0.58
N PHE A 273 -1.70 21.20 0.36
CA PHE A 273 -1.26 19.99 1.05
C PHE A 273 -0.40 20.31 2.28
N ASP A 274 -0.64 21.43 3.01
CA ASP A 274 0.02 21.61 4.30
C ASP A 274 -0.49 20.57 5.30
N ILE A 275 0.23 19.45 5.33
CA ILE A 275 0.00 18.31 6.21
C ILE A 275 -0.15 18.75 7.67
N LYS A 276 0.54 19.82 8.10
CA LYS A 276 0.47 20.29 9.48
C LYS A 276 -0.90 20.84 9.85
N GLN A 277 -1.57 21.48 8.90
CA GLN A 277 -2.93 21.98 9.09
C GLN A 277 -3.96 20.84 9.15
N TYR A 278 -3.60 19.62 8.74
CA TYR A 278 -4.51 18.47 8.82
C TYR A 278 -4.27 17.55 10.00
N LEU A 279 -3.16 17.72 10.75
CA LEU A 279 -2.84 16.93 11.93
C LEU A 279 -3.91 17.03 13.02
N HIS A 280 -4.43 18.24 13.27
CA HIS A 280 -5.43 18.45 14.33
C HIS A 280 -6.80 17.87 13.95
N ILE A 281 -7.19 17.95 12.68
CA ILE A 281 -8.44 17.36 12.17
C ILE A 281 -8.43 15.82 12.27
N LEU A 282 -7.27 15.18 12.13
CA LEU A 282 -7.12 13.74 12.28
C LEU A 282 -7.09 13.28 13.74
N ALA A 283 -6.80 14.18 14.68
CA ALA A 283 -6.70 13.86 16.11
C ALA A 283 -8.09 13.82 16.79
N ASP A 284 -9.02 14.69 16.41
CA ASP A 284 -10.30 14.87 17.14
C ASP A 284 -11.34 13.75 16.92
N SER A 285 -11.19 12.89 15.90
CA SER A 285 -12.22 11.88 15.56
C SER A 285 -12.09 10.53 16.29
N ILE A 286 -11.11 10.33 17.18
CA ILE A 286 -10.84 9.01 17.79
C ILE A 286 -11.18 8.93 19.27
N GLU A 287 -11.30 10.06 19.97
CA GLU A 287 -11.64 10.06 21.40
C GLU A 287 -13.01 9.41 21.67
N GLY A 288 -13.94 9.43 20.71
CA GLY A 288 -15.26 8.80 20.82
C GLY A 288 -15.29 7.26 20.73
N MET A 289 -14.20 6.59 20.34
CA MET A 289 -14.17 5.12 20.23
C MET A 289 -13.64 4.41 21.48
N ALA A 290 -12.94 5.13 22.38
CA ALA A 290 -12.27 4.52 23.54
C ALA A 290 -13.16 4.39 24.79
N GLU A 291 -14.28 5.11 24.88
CA GLU A 291 -15.13 5.12 26.09
C GLU A 291 -16.27 4.09 26.08
N ALA A 292 -16.49 3.36 24.98
CA ALA A 292 -17.64 2.44 24.86
C ALA A 292 -17.39 1.00 25.37
N SER A 293 -16.24 0.69 25.99
CA SER A 293 -15.91 -0.70 26.40
C SER A 293 -15.85 -0.98 27.90
N ASP A 294 -16.28 -0.06 28.77
CA ASP A 294 -16.22 -0.29 30.23
C ASP A 294 -17.48 0.13 30.99
N THR A 295 -18.61 -0.47 30.63
CA THR A 295 -19.73 -0.64 31.56
C THR A 295 -20.09 -2.12 31.61
N GLY A 296 -19.56 -2.79 32.63
CA GLY A 296 -19.68 -4.24 32.81
C GLY A 296 -21.08 -4.74 33.15
N THR A 297 -21.23 -6.07 33.19
CA THR A 297 -22.26 -6.72 33.99
C THR A 297 -21.81 -8.13 34.38
N SER A 298 -21.51 -8.29 35.66
CA SER A 298 -21.49 -9.56 36.38
C SER A 298 -22.91 -10.10 36.57
N GLU A 299 -23.03 -11.43 36.56
CA GLU A 299 -24.07 -12.31 37.17
C GLU A 299 -25.24 -11.62 37.92
N ARG A 300 -26.51 -12.00 37.75
CA ARG A 300 -27.09 -13.33 38.06
C ARG A 300 -28.60 -13.35 37.72
N GLU A 301 -29.15 -14.57 37.68
CA GLU A 301 -30.57 -14.98 37.86
C GLU A 301 -31.45 -15.27 36.64
N LEU A 302 -31.71 -16.58 36.51
CA LEU A 302 -32.88 -17.24 35.94
C LEU A 302 -34.20 -16.49 36.25
N ARG A 303 -35.01 -16.24 35.22
CA ARG A 303 -36.43 -16.60 35.23
C ARG A 303 -37.06 -16.58 33.84
N SER A 304 -37.62 -17.74 33.53
CA SER A 304 -38.72 -18.01 32.61
C SER A 304 -39.76 -16.89 32.51
N GLY A 305 -40.17 -16.55 31.30
CA GLY A 305 -41.40 -15.80 31.07
C GLY A 305 -41.52 -15.24 29.66
N SER A 306 -42.36 -15.87 28.85
CA SER A 306 -43.00 -15.32 27.67
C SER A 306 -43.42 -13.86 27.88
N ASP A 307 -43.14 -12.98 26.92
CA ASP A 307 -44.20 -12.26 26.20
C ASP A 307 -43.67 -11.39 25.05
N ARG A 308 -44.40 -11.48 23.93
CA ARG A 308 -44.27 -10.64 22.75
C ARG A 308 -44.74 -9.22 23.08
N VAL A 309 -43.88 -8.23 22.94
CA VAL A 309 -44.29 -6.82 22.84
C VAL A 309 -43.52 -6.12 21.72
N SER A 310 -44.30 -5.47 20.86
CA SER A 310 -43.92 -4.63 19.73
C SER A 310 -42.87 -3.57 20.10
N LEU A 311 -41.77 -3.53 19.35
CA LEU A 311 -40.85 -2.39 19.34
C LEU A 311 -41.16 -1.53 18.11
N LYS A 312 -41.79 -0.38 18.39
CA LYS A 312 -41.93 0.74 17.47
C LYS A 312 -41.29 1.95 18.18
N ALA A 313 -40.38 2.61 17.47
CA ALA A 313 -39.76 3.92 17.75
C ALA A 313 -38.73 4.00 18.91
N ALA A 314 -37.47 4.23 18.53
CA ALA A 314 -36.57 5.25 19.09
C ALA A 314 -35.24 5.18 18.32
N ALA A 315 -35.21 5.79 17.13
CA ALA A 315 -33.97 6.11 16.43
C ALA A 315 -33.84 7.63 16.46
N ASP A 316 -33.62 8.18 17.65
CA ASP A 316 -33.08 9.54 17.79
C ASP A 316 -31.58 9.45 17.51
N SER A 317 -31.24 9.83 16.28
CA SER A 317 -29.89 9.98 15.78
C SER A 317 -29.14 11.03 16.60
N VAL A 318 -28.09 10.60 17.30
CA VAL A 318 -26.99 11.48 17.73
C VAL A 318 -26.18 11.83 16.48
N ALA A 319 -26.73 12.71 15.66
CA ALA A 319 -25.99 13.37 14.58
C ALA A 319 -25.50 14.73 15.13
N PRO A 320 -24.20 15.04 15.01
CA PRO A 320 -23.69 16.38 15.33
C PRO A 320 -24.39 17.43 14.46
N LYS A 321 -24.66 18.62 15.02
CA LYS A 321 -25.31 19.73 14.31
C LYS A 321 -24.40 20.24 13.18
N GLU A 322 -24.98 20.52 12.02
CA GLU A 322 -24.27 20.97 10.80
C GLU A 322 -23.49 22.29 10.97
N ASP A 323 -23.77 23.04 12.05
CA ASP A 323 -23.18 24.36 12.31
C ASP A 323 -21.69 24.32 12.74
N GLU A 324 -21.15 23.17 13.18
CA GLU A 324 -19.73 23.03 13.56
C GLU A 324 -18.78 22.89 12.36
N TRP A 325 -19.31 22.57 11.17
CA TRP A 325 -18.50 22.38 9.96
C TRP A 325 -18.24 23.70 9.20
N SER A 326 -18.98 24.76 9.53
CA SER A 326 -18.98 26.02 8.78
C SER A 326 -17.86 27.00 9.18
N SER A 327 -17.13 26.78 10.28
CA SER A 327 -16.05 27.69 10.73
C SER A 327 -14.67 27.43 10.09
N TRP A 328 -14.60 26.61 9.04
CA TRP A 328 -13.35 26.06 8.50
C TRP A 328 -13.10 26.39 7.02
N GLY A 329 -13.76 27.43 6.49
CA GLY A 329 -13.39 28.05 5.23
C GLY A 329 -12.24 29.05 5.43
N PRO A 330 -11.31 29.20 4.46
CA PRO A 330 -10.23 30.17 4.56
C PRO A 330 -10.80 31.60 4.54
N ALA A 331 -10.27 32.46 5.41
CA ALA A 331 -10.31 33.91 5.24
C ALA A 331 -9.22 34.35 4.24
#